data_AF-A0A3D8VH83-F1
#
_entry.id   AF-A0A3D8VH83-F1
#
_cell.length_a   1.000
_cell.length_b   1.000
_cell.length_c   1.000
_cell.angle_alpha   90.00
_cell.angle_beta   90.00
_cell.angle_gamma   90.00
#
_symmetry.space_group_name_H-M   'P 1'
#
loop_
_entity.id
_entity.type
_entity.pdbx_description
1 polymer ?
#
loop_
_entity_poly.entity_id
_entity_poly.type
_entity_poly.pdbx_seq_one_letter_code
_entity_poly.pdbx_strand_id
1 'polypeptide(L)'
;MRHSCLAIALACVAAQSVFAQDLRPESLKLYGGTYSPDCGNAAAPRVRIAADGLEIASGARTLRTRATMDSYTSFGAAPTSPVPEGYRVEFLGDDFSLYVFEDAKGLHVPLRDYVPTAEPIVGAKGMGLRYGRCDAR
;
A
#
# COMPACT_ATOMS: atom_id res chain seq x y z
N MET A 1 59.96 -24.17 -26.87
CA MET A 1 58.56 -24.53 -27.20
C MET A 1 57.96 -25.32 -26.05
N ARG A 2 56.99 -24.73 -25.35
CA ARG A 2 55.78 -25.33 -24.76
C ARG A 2 55.27 -24.43 -23.63
N HIS A 3 54.25 -23.67 -23.97
CA HIS A 3 53.44 -22.87 -23.07
C HIS A 3 52.56 -23.80 -22.24
N SER A 4 52.29 -23.48 -20.98
CA SER A 4 51.14 -24.02 -20.25
C SER A 4 50.68 -23.00 -19.22
N CYS A 5 49.71 -22.20 -19.64
CA CYS A 5 48.79 -21.45 -18.78
C CYS A 5 48.04 -22.42 -17.88
N LEU A 6 47.93 -22.12 -16.58
CA LEU A 6 46.84 -22.65 -15.76
C LEU A 6 46.05 -21.46 -15.21
N ALA A 7 44.81 -21.37 -15.68
CA ALA A 7 43.89 -20.27 -15.46
C ALA A 7 43.30 -20.30 -14.04
N ILE A 8 43.16 -19.11 -13.47
CA ILE A 8 42.46 -18.82 -12.22
C ILE A 8 40.96 -18.95 -12.47
N ALA A 9 40.31 -19.92 -11.83
CA ALA A 9 38.86 -20.04 -11.84
C ALA A 9 38.25 -19.11 -10.79
N LEU A 10 37.86 -17.91 -11.21
CA LEU A 10 37.11 -16.95 -10.40
C LEU A 10 35.63 -17.38 -10.41
N ALA A 11 35.15 -17.96 -9.30
CA ALA A 11 33.75 -18.31 -9.13
C ALA A 11 32.92 -17.04 -8.88
N CYS A 12 32.27 -16.52 -9.92
CA CYS A 12 31.22 -15.51 -9.78
C CYS A 12 30.02 -16.11 -9.05
N VAL A 13 29.90 -15.84 -7.76
CA VAL A 13 28.64 -16.00 -7.03
C VAL A 13 27.68 -14.96 -7.60
N ALA A 14 26.78 -15.39 -8.49
CA ALA A 14 25.65 -14.58 -8.91
C ALA A 14 24.73 -14.40 -7.69
N ALA A 15 24.92 -13.30 -6.97
CA ALA A 15 23.92 -12.80 -6.04
C ALA A 15 22.67 -12.48 -6.87
N GLN A 16 21.71 -13.41 -6.90
CA GLN A 16 20.38 -13.11 -7.40
C GLN A 16 19.79 -12.08 -6.44
N SER A 17 19.82 -10.80 -6.84
CA SER A 17 19.04 -9.78 -6.19
C SER A 17 17.58 -10.20 -6.31
N VAL A 18 17.02 -10.74 -5.23
CA VAL A 18 15.58 -10.75 -5.02
C VAL A 18 15.18 -9.29 -5.07
N PHE A 19 14.70 -8.84 -6.24
CA PHE A 19 14.13 -7.51 -6.38
C PHE A 19 12.87 -7.49 -5.53
N ALA A 20 13.03 -7.10 -4.26
CA ALA A 20 11.92 -6.56 -3.51
C ALA A 20 11.31 -5.49 -4.40
N GLN A 21 10.06 -5.69 -4.82
CA GLN A 21 9.36 -4.68 -5.59
C GLN A 21 9.08 -3.52 -4.66
N ASP A 22 10.00 -2.57 -4.59
CA ASP A 22 9.83 -1.39 -3.76
C ASP A 22 8.57 -0.61 -4.20
N LEU A 23 7.97 0.11 -3.25
CA LEU A 23 6.92 1.09 -3.52
C LEU A 23 7.27 1.97 -4.71
N ARG A 24 6.46 1.90 -5.77
CA ARG A 24 6.69 2.72 -6.96
C ARG A 24 6.40 4.19 -6.66
N PRO A 25 7.34 5.12 -6.95
CA PRO A 25 7.13 6.56 -6.78
C PRO A 25 5.89 7.07 -7.53
N GLU A 26 5.60 6.50 -8.70
CA GLU A 26 4.46 6.84 -9.55
C GLU A 26 3.14 6.48 -8.86
N SER A 27 3.07 5.34 -8.18
CA SER A 27 1.89 4.94 -7.41
C SER A 27 1.67 5.87 -6.22
N LEU A 28 2.74 6.29 -5.54
CA LEU A 28 2.65 7.29 -4.47
C LEU A 28 2.21 8.66 -4.98
N LYS A 29 2.65 9.07 -6.17
CA LYS A 29 2.19 10.31 -6.81
C LYS A 29 0.69 10.25 -7.13
N LEU A 30 0.22 9.13 -7.66
CA LEU A 30 -1.18 8.95 -8.07
C LEU A 30 -2.13 8.73 -6.89
N TYR A 31 -1.72 7.93 -5.89
CA TYR A 31 -2.60 7.39 -4.86
C TYR A 31 -2.08 7.57 -3.42
N GLY A 32 -0.90 8.13 -3.23
CA GLY A 32 -0.41 8.50 -1.90
C GLY A 32 -1.12 9.72 -1.34
N GLY A 33 -0.88 10.01 -0.06
CA GLY A 33 -1.41 11.17 0.64
C GLY A 33 -2.31 10.81 1.81
N THR A 34 -3.11 11.79 2.25
CA THR A 34 -4.01 11.64 3.40
C THR A 34 -5.45 11.43 2.93
N TYR A 35 -6.13 10.50 3.58
CA TYR A 35 -7.53 10.20 3.38
C TYR A 35 -8.29 10.35 4.69
N SER A 36 -9.45 11.01 4.66
CA SER A 36 -10.29 11.25 5.85
C SER A 36 -11.76 11.32 5.44
N PRO A 37 -12.70 10.95 6.32
CA PRO A 37 -14.12 11.23 6.11
C PRO A 37 -14.47 12.71 6.24
N ASP A 38 -13.59 13.52 6.85
CA ASP A 38 -13.77 14.95 7.04
C ASP A 38 -12.39 15.65 7.00
N CYS A 39 -11.94 15.96 5.78
CA CYS A 39 -10.62 16.54 5.54
C CYS A 39 -10.44 17.96 6.11
N GLY A 40 -11.53 18.65 6.46
CA GLY A 40 -11.49 19.96 7.12
C GLY A 40 -11.30 19.86 8.64
N ASN A 41 -11.38 18.65 9.21
CA ASN A 41 -11.39 18.43 10.64
C ASN A 41 -10.16 17.62 11.09
N ALA A 42 -9.24 18.29 11.77
CA ALA A 42 -8.01 17.66 12.27
C ALA A 42 -8.25 16.55 13.32
N ALA A 43 -9.43 16.51 13.94
CA ALA A 43 -9.80 15.44 14.88
C ALA A 43 -10.45 14.23 14.19
N ALA A 44 -10.75 14.31 12.89
CA ALA A 44 -11.31 13.19 12.15
C ALA A 44 -10.29 12.03 12.04
N PRO A 45 -10.77 10.76 12.03
CA PRO A 45 -9.92 9.63 11.71
C PRO A 45 -9.23 9.81 10.35
N ARG A 46 -7.99 9.39 10.22
CA ARG A 46 -7.20 9.56 9.00
C ARG A 46 -6.49 8.28 8.61
N VAL A 47 -6.32 8.11 7.31
CA VAL A 47 -5.46 7.12 6.70
C VAL A 47 -4.37 7.86 5.94
N ARG A 48 -3.12 7.41 6.02
CA ARG A 48 -1.99 7.98 5.29
C ARG A 48 -1.26 6.88 4.52
N ILE A 49 -1.03 7.13 3.25
CA ILE A 49 -0.22 6.30 2.35
C ILE A 49 1.00 7.13 1.95
N ALA A 50 2.19 6.68 2.32
CA ALA A 50 3.43 7.40 2.04
C ALA A 50 4.61 6.45 1.85
N ALA A 51 5.73 6.99 1.36
CA ALA A 51 6.95 6.23 1.11
C ALA A 51 7.52 5.55 2.36
N ASP A 52 7.31 6.13 3.54
CA ASP A 52 7.82 5.63 4.81
C ASP A 52 6.88 4.63 5.49
N GLY A 53 5.62 4.51 5.03
CA GLY A 53 4.67 3.55 5.58
C GLY A 53 3.21 3.91 5.39
N LEU A 54 2.39 2.99 5.89
CA LEU A 54 0.93 3.10 5.96
C LEU A 54 0.53 3.43 7.39
N GLU A 55 -0.43 4.30 7.55
CA GLU A 55 -0.93 4.71 8.87
C GLU A 55 -2.45 4.81 8.88
N ILE A 56 -3.05 4.40 10.00
CA ILE A 56 -4.43 4.69 10.36
C ILE A 56 -4.41 5.32 11.74
N ALA A 57 -5.02 6.49 11.92
CA ALA A 57 -5.02 7.21 13.18
C ALA A 57 -6.40 7.78 13.53
N SER A 58 -6.71 7.82 14.82
CA SER A 58 -7.88 8.50 15.37
C SER A 58 -7.62 8.92 16.81
N GLY A 59 -7.69 10.23 17.08
CA GLY A 59 -7.30 10.78 18.38
C GLY A 59 -5.86 10.39 18.75
N ALA A 60 -5.68 9.78 19.92
CA ALA A 60 -4.38 9.30 20.39
C ALA A 60 -4.01 7.89 19.90
N ARG A 61 -4.89 7.22 19.15
CA ARG A 61 -4.66 5.86 18.66
C ARG A 61 -4.06 5.90 17.27
N THR A 62 -3.09 5.03 17.02
CA THR A 62 -2.43 4.92 15.73
C THR A 62 -2.03 3.48 15.47
N LEU A 63 -2.25 3.03 14.24
CA LEU A 63 -1.75 1.79 13.67
C LEU A 63 -0.83 2.17 12.51
N ARG A 64 0.39 1.62 12.48
CA ARG A 64 1.40 1.88 11.46
C ARG A 64 2.05 0.59 11.02
N THR A 65 2.39 0.51 9.75
CA THR A 65 3.24 -0.55 9.20
C THR A 65 4.17 0.04 8.17
N ARG A 66 5.33 -0.58 7.97
CA ARG A 66 6.19 -0.27 6.83
C ARG A 66 5.47 -0.71 5.56
N ALA A 67 5.49 0.14 4.56
CA ALA A 67 5.01 -0.19 3.22
C ALA A 67 6.17 -0.80 2.43
N THR A 68 5.92 -1.95 1.80
CA THR A 68 6.96 -2.73 1.13
C THR A 68 6.80 -2.70 -0.38
N MET A 69 5.57 -2.74 -0.88
CA MET A 69 5.28 -2.75 -2.30
C MET A 69 3.87 -2.23 -2.62
N ASP A 70 3.58 -2.07 -3.91
CA ASP A 70 2.24 -1.78 -4.40
C ASP A 70 1.84 -2.71 -5.55
N SER A 71 0.56 -3.09 -5.62
CA SER A 71 0.04 -4.07 -6.57
C SER A 71 -1.24 -3.57 -7.26
N TYR A 72 -1.29 -3.69 -8.58
CA TYR A 72 -2.47 -3.40 -9.40
C TYR A 72 -3.29 -4.66 -9.72
N THR A 73 -2.84 -5.84 -9.28
CA THR A 73 -3.40 -7.14 -9.67
C THR A 73 -3.70 -8.02 -8.46
N SER A 74 -3.85 -7.44 -7.29
CA SER A 74 -4.15 -8.16 -6.04
C SER A 74 -5.47 -8.93 -6.12
N PHE A 75 -6.41 -8.39 -6.90
CA PHE A 75 -7.59 -9.12 -7.33
C PHE A 75 -7.38 -9.64 -8.75
N GLY A 76 -7.87 -10.84 -9.04
CA GLY A 76 -7.89 -11.38 -10.41
C GLY A 76 -6.65 -12.17 -10.86
N ALA A 77 -5.75 -12.56 -9.96
CA ALA A 77 -4.67 -13.50 -10.31
C ALA A 77 -5.20 -14.88 -10.76
N ALA A 78 -6.42 -15.24 -10.34
CA ALA A 78 -7.14 -16.39 -10.84
C ALA A 78 -8.20 -15.94 -11.89
N PRO A 79 -8.37 -16.69 -13.00
CA PRO A 79 -9.32 -16.35 -14.07
C PRO A 79 -10.79 -16.16 -13.63
N THR A 80 -11.14 -16.65 -12.43
CA THR A 80 -12.50 -16.66 -11.88
C THR A 80 -12.73 -15.65 -10.78
N SER A 81 -11.70 -14.92 -10.33
CA SER A 81 -11.84 -13.94 -9.26
C SER A 81 -12.18 -12.56 -9.84
N PRO A 82 -13.39 -12.04 -9.65
CA PRO A 82 -13.72 -10.70 -10.13
C PRO A 82 -12.88 -9.66 -9.40
N VAL A 83 -12.33 -8.71 -10.15
CA VAL A 83 -11.72 -7.50 -9.58
C VAL A 83 -12.87 -6.63 -9.05
N PRO A 84 -12.86 -6.24 -7.75
CA PRO A 84 -13.86 -5.33 -7.21
C PRO A 84 -13.97 -4.05 -8.06
N GLU A 85 -15.20 -3.60 -8.30
CA GLU A 85 -15.45 -2.37 -9.04
C GLU A 85 -14.72 -1.18 -8.40
N GLY A 86 -14.08 -0.37 -9.24
CA GLY A 86 -13.36 0.82 -8.78
C GLY A 86 -12.00 0.55 -8.14
N TYR A 87 -11.56 -0.71 -7.98
CA TYR A 87 -10.21 -1.01 -7.49
C TYR A 87 -9.13 -0.34 -8.36
N ARG A 88 -8.11 0.22 -7.71
CA ARG A 88 -6.97 0.86 -8.36
C ARG A 88 -5.65 0.22 -7.97
N VAL A 89 -5.36 0.19 -6.68
CA VAL A 89 -4.06 -0.28 -6.20
C VAL A 89 -4.19 -0.75 -4.75
N GLU A 90 -3.40 -1.74 -4.39
CA GLU A 90 -3.11 -2.13 -3.02
C GLU A 90 -1.69 -1.66 -2.68
N PHE A 91 -1.54 -1.01 -1.53
CA PHE A 91 -0.26 -0.79 -0.89
C PHE A 91 -0.08 -1.87 0.18
N LEU A 92 0.90 -2.74 0.00
CA LEU A 92 1.18 -3.84 0.90
C LEU A 92 2.14 -3.37 1.99
N GLY A 93 1.75 -3.63 3.23
CA GLY A 93 2.63 -3.46 4.39
C GLY A 93 2.80 -4.75 5.16
N ASP A 94 3.78 -4.75 6.07
CA ASP A 94 4.14 -5.95 6.84
C ASP A 94 2.98 -6.48 7.69
N ASP A 95 2.24 -5.59 8.37
CA ASP A 95 1.13 -5.97 9.25
C ASP A 95 -0.26 -5.84 8.61
N PHE A 96 -0.43 -4.93 7.65
CA PHE A 96 -1.69 -4.70 6.94
C PHE A 96 -1.44 -4.03 5.58
N SER A 97 -2.41 -4.20 4.68
CA SER A 97 -2.46 -3.50 3.40
C SER A 97 -3.50 -2.38 3.42
N LEU A 98 -3.31 -1.38 2.57
CA LEU A 98 -4.33 -0.37 2.26
C LEU A 98 -4.73 -0.47 0.80
N TYR A 99 -6.02 -0.48 0.53
CA TYR A 99 -6.58 -0.59 -0.81
C TYR A 99 -7.17 0.74 -1.22
N VAL A 100 -6.82 1.20 -2.41
CA VAL A 100 -7.35 2.44 -2.98
C VAL A 100 -8.37 2.09 -4.06
N PHE A 101 -9.53 2.70 -3.93
CA PHE A 101 -10.65 2.60 -4.85
C PHE A 101 -10.98 3.98 -5.42
N GLU A 102 -11.64 4.00 -6.56
CA GLU A 102 -12.17 5.20 -7.20
C GLU A 102 -13.65 5.02 -7.51
N ASP A 103 -14.46 5.99 -7.08
CA ASP A 103 -15.87 6.09 -7.40
C ASP A 103 -16.17 7.48 -8.01
N ALA A 104 -17.45 7.80 -8.26
CA ALA A 104 -17.85 9.11 -8.77
C ALA A 104 -17.49 10.30 -7.84
N LYS A 105 -17.14 10.04 -6.57
CA LYS A 105 -16.68 11.03 -5.59
C LYS A 105 -15.14 11.04 -5.47
N GLY A 106 -14.44 10.32 -6.34
CA GLY A 106 -12.98 10.25 -6.42
C GLY A 106 -12.35 9.12 -5.60
N LEU A 107 -11.06 9.27 -5.32
CA LEU A 107 -10.27 8.27 -4.61
C LEU A 107 -10.71 8.11 -3.15
N HIS A 108 -10.77 6.88 -2.68
CA HIS A 108 -11.05 6.56 -1.29
C HIS A 108 -10.39 5.25 -0.82
N VAL A 109 -10.32 5.08 0.49
CA VAL A 109 -9.82 3.88 1.16
C VAL A 109 -10.93 3.27 2.03
N PRO A 110 -11.51 2.12 1.64
CA PRO A 110 -12.43 1.38 2.49
C PRO A 110 -11.67 0.63 3.59
N LEU A 111 -12.16 0.69 4.84
CA LEU A 111 -11.55 -0.03 5.97
C LEU A 111 -12.28 -1.33 6.32
N ARG A 112 -13.62 -1.32 6.35
CA ARG A 112 -14.43 -2.43 6.88
C ARG A 112 -14.07 -3.81 6.31
N ASP A 113 -14.00 -3.91 4.99
CA ASP A 113 -13.87 -5.22 4.32
C ASP A 113 -12.40 -5.59 4.04
N TYR A 114 -11.48 -4.65 4.23
CA TYR A 114 -10.09 -4.78 3.76
C TYR A 114 -9.05 -4.66 4.87
N VAL A 115 -9.37 -3.99 5.98
CA VAL A 115 -8.41 -3.69 7.05
C VAL A 115 -9.06 -3.89 8.43
N PRO A 116 -9.45 -5.13 8.80
CA PRO A 116 -10.16 -5.40 10.05
C PRO A 116 -9.36 -4.96 11.29
N THR A 117 -8.03 -4.96 11.21
CA THR A 117 -7.12 -4.49 12.28
C THR A 117 -7.26 -3.00 12.60
N ALA A 118 -7.96 -2.23 11.76
CA ALA A 118 -8.22 -0.80 11.99
C ALA A 118 -9.34 -0.54 13.04
N GLU A 119 -10.21 -1.51 13.32
CA GLU A 119 -11.38 -1.30 14.19
C GLU A 119 -11.02 -0.78 15.60
N PRO A 120 -9.98 -1.30 16.29
CA PRO A 120 -9.56 -0.76 17.59
C PRO A 120 -9.14 0.73 17.54
N ILE A 121 -8.75 1.22 16.36
CA ILE A 121 -8.30 2.58 16.13
C ILE A 121 -9.49 3.51 15.86
N VAL A 122 -10.31 3.18 14.87
CA VAL A 122 -11.38 4.08 14.37
C VAL A 122 -12.77 3.75 14.90
N GLY A 123 -12.92 2.60 15.57
CA GLY A 123 -14.18 2.06 16.08
C GLY A 123 -15.11 1.54 14.98
N ALA A 124 -16.12 0.76 15.35
CA ALA A 124 -17.07 0.14 14.42
C ALA A 124 -17.79 1.15 13.49
N LYS A 125 -18.10 2.35 14.00
CA LYS A 125 -18.64 3.45 13.19
C LYS A 125 -17.60 3.96 12.19
N GLY A 126 -16.36 4.19 12.64
CA GLY A 126 -15.26 4.66 11.79
C GLY A 126 -14.91 3.67 10.68
N MET A 127 -15.07 2.36 10.90
CA MET A 127 -14.85 1.33 9.88
C MET A 127 -15.77 1.48 8.67
N GLY A 128 -16.99 2.02 8.86
CA GLY A 128 -17.98 2.22 7.79
C GLY A 128 -17.94 3.60 7.13
N LEU A 129 -17.00 4.46 7.50
CA LEU A 129 -16.87 5.78 6.87
C LEU A 129 -16.13 5.68 5.54
N ARG A 130 -16.44 6.61 4.63
CA ARG A 130 -15.68 6.80 3.39
C ARG A 130 -14.47 7.68 3.67
N TYR A 131 -13.26 7.11 3.67
CA TYR A 131 -12.02 7.89 3.77
C TYR A 131 -11.65 8.40 2.39
N GLY A 132 -12.12 9.61 2.04
CA GLY A 132 -11.81 10.25 0.76
C GLY A 132 -10.45 10.94 0.80
N ARG A 133 -9.76 11.01 -0.34
CA ARG A 133 -8.48 11.75 -0.44
C ARG A 133 -8.70 13.21 -0.10
N CYS A 134 -7.87 13.75 0.80
CA CYS A 134 -7.93 15.16 1.22
C CYS A 134 -7.27 16.11 0.22
N ASP A 135 -6.40 15.57 -0.62
CA ASP A 135 -5.68 16.30 -1.64
C ASP A 135 -6.47 16.26 -2.95
N ALA A 136 -7.58 17.01 -2.96
CA ALA A 136 -8.41 17.32 -4.12
C ALA A 136 -9.06 18.71 -3.96
N ARG A 137 -8.35 19.67 -3.35
CA ARG A 137 -8.76 21.07 -3.25
C ARG A 137 -7.62 22.00 -3.58
#